data_AF-A0A261QIB4-F1
#
_entry.id   AF-A0A261QIB4-F1
#
_cell.length_a   1.000
_cell.length_b   1.000
_cell.length_c   1.000
_cell.angle_alpha   90.00
_cell.angle_beta   90.00
_cell.angle_gamma   90.00
#
_symmetry.space_group_name_H-M   'P 1'
#
loop_
_entity.id
_entity.type
_entity.pdbx_description
1 polymer ?
#
loop_
_entity_poly.entity_id
_entity_poly.type
_entity_poly.pdbx_seq_one_letter_code
_entity_poly.pdbx_strand_id
1 'polypeptide(L)'
;KPKPPATGSSVTYIVQSGDSLWKIANKYGTTIEQIRKDNKLTTDALTIGQKLIIYTEKKQTNKKEPGKIPGQKINQKPKKASSNNNIGNNEESLALLAKKSNISVEKVSSTQSTTVMYQIKAGDTLYSLAERFDTEVSELMTLNELKYPIAVIGANLQIPSDHVKRNQGIIVGAIDNTSIEVLINGTHQALEVSYGSSHNYQYEEGQQVVLTYTTGSDDHRPALVSVTQI
;
A
#
# COMPACT_ATOMS: atom_id res chain seq x y z
N LYS A 1 -18.02 -33.20 8.73
CA LYS A 1 -16.83 -33.83 8.12
C LYS A 1 -16.20 -32.81 7.16
N PRO A 2 -14.93 -32.39 7.31
CA PRO A 2 -14.31 -31.48 6.37
C PRO A 2 -14.19 -32.16 4.99
N LYS A 3 -14.52 -31.41 3.93
CA LYS A 3 -14.53 -31.82 2.53
C LYS A 3 -13.07 -32.06 2.05
N PRO A 4 -12.76 -33.17 1.34
CA PRO A 4 -11.41 -33.44 0.87
C PRO A 4 -10.96 -32.39 -0.17
N PRO A 5 -9.67 -32.01 -0.20
CA PRO A 5 -9.17 -30.99 -1.12
C PRO A 5 -9.28 -31.46 -2.56
N ALA A 6 -9.76 -30.57 -3.43
CA ALA A 6 -9.91 -30.80 -4.85
C ALA A 6 -8.55 -31.11 -5.50
N THR A 7 -8.55 -32.07 -6.42
CA THR A 7 -7.39 -32.66 -7.09
C THR A 7 -6.70 -31.65 -8.02
N GLY A 8 -5.83 -30.80 -7.46
CA GLY A 8 -4.94 -29.90 -8.20
C GLY A 8 -3.48 -30.38 -8.19
N SER A 9 -2.70 -30.02 -9.20
CA SER A 9 -1.24 -30.30 -9.23
C SER A 9 -0.51 -29.24 -8.40
N SER A 10 0.36 -29.63 -7.48
CA SER A 10 1.16 -28.70 -6.67
C SER A 10 2.56 -28.47 -7.25
N VAL A 11 3.07 -27.25 -7.11
CA VAL A 11 4.43 -26.82 -7.48
C VAL A 11 5.09 -26.23 -6.25
N THR A 12 6.35 -26.59 -5.99
CA THR A 12 7.17 -25.89 -5.00
C THR A 12 7.87 -24.72 -5.66
N TYR A 13 7.59 -23.51 -5.20
CA TYR A 13 8.19 -22.27 -5.66
C TYR A 13 9.20 -21.75 -4.64
N ILE A 14 10.35 -21.25 -5.10
CA ILE A 14 11.35 -20.60 -4.24
C ILE A 14 11.22 -19.10 -4.48
N VAL A 15 10.90 -18.35 -3.43
CA VAL A 15 10.74 -16.89 -3.48
C VAL A 15 12.03 -16.24 -3.99
N GLN A 16 11.89 -15.45 -5.03
CA GLN A 16 12.96 -14.65 -5.64
C GLN A 16 12.85 -13.19 -5.21
N SER A 17 13.91 -12.43 -5.46
CA SER A 17 13.89 -10.98 -5.23
C SER A 17 12.76 -10.32 -6.04
N GLY A 18 11.96 -9.48 -5.38
CA GLY A 18 10.84 -8.75 -5.99
C GLY A 18 9.53 -9.54 -6.10
N ASP A 19 9.43 -10.74 -5.55
CA ASP A 19 8.20 -11.51 -5.50
C ASP A 19 7.20 -10.98 -4.47
N SER A 20 5.91 -11.17 -4.77
CA SER A 20 4.81 -10.98 -3.82
C SER A 20 3.81 -12.12 -3.95
N LEU A 21 3.03 -12.38 -2.89
CA LEU A 21 1.99 -13.41 -2.94
C LEU A 21 1.01 -13.20 -4.09
N TRP A 22 0.73 -11.94 -4.44
CA TRP A 22 -0.10 -11.60 -5.60
C TRP A 22 0.54 -12.01 -6.93
N LYS A 23 1.82 -11.67 -7.16
CA LYS A 23 2.53 -12.03 -8.40
C LYS A 23 2.59 -13.55 -8.56
N ILE A 24 2.86 -14.27 -7.48
CA ILE A 24 2.91 -15.72 -7.45
C ILE A 24 1.51 -16.31 -7.70
N ALA A 25 0.48 -15.82 -7.00
CA ALA A 25 -0.90 -16.27 -7.19
C ALA A 25 -1.36 -16.12 -8.64
N ASN A 26 -1.10 -14.96 -9.25
CA ASN A 26 -1.48 -14.69 -10.63
C ASN A 26 -0.72 -15.59 -11.62
N LYS A 27 0.60 -15.77 -11.41
CA LYS A 27 1.46 -16.63 -12.24
C LYS A 27 0.97 -18.08 -12.27
N TYR A 28 0.50 -18.59 -11.13
CA TYR A 28 0.09 -19.98 -10.96
C TYR A 28 -1.43 -20.19 -11.03
N GLY A 29 -2.20 -19.12 -11.27
CA GLY A 29 -3.66 -19.18 -11.37
C GLY A 29 -4.34 -19.64 -10.08
N THR A 30 -3.85 -19.19 -8.93
CA THR A 30 -4.42 -19.45 -7.59
C THR A 30 -4.75 -18.12 -6.88
N THR A 31 -5.11 -18.15 -5.59
CA THR A 31 -5.37 -16.94 -4.79
C THR A 31 -4.36 -16.75 -3.67
N ILE A 32 -4.23 -15.52 -3.16
CA ILE A 32 -3.35 -15.18 -2.04
C ILE A 32 -3.75 -15.96 -0.79
N GLU A 33 -5.06 -16.02 -0.49
CA GLU A 33 -5.60 -16.73 0.67
C GLU A 33 -5.27 -18.22 0.61
N GLN A 34 -5.31 -18.80 -0.60
CA GLN A 34 -4.97 -20.20 -0.82
C GLN A 34 -3.47 -20.44 -0.56
N ILE A 35 -2.58 -19.61 -1.12
CA ILE A 35 -1.14 -19.71 -0.86
C ILE A 35 -0.85 -19.55 0.64
N ARG A 36 -1.46 -18.58 1.31
CA ARG A 36 -1.28 -18.38 2.75
C ARG A 36 -1.71 -19.59 3.56
N LYS A 37 -2.89 -20.12 3.26
CA LYS A 37 -3.45 -21.29 3.95
C LYS A 37 -2.55 -22.51 3.77
N ASP A 38 -2.09 -22.75 2.54
CA ASP A 38 -1.27 -23.91 2.21
C ASP A 38 0.13 -23.84 2.82
N ASN A 39 0.65 -22.63 3.00
CA ASN A 39 1.98 -22.37 3.55
C ASN A 39 1.97 -21.88 5.00
N LYS A 40 0.80 -21.89 5.65
CA LYS A 40 0.59 -21.43 7.03
C LYS A 40 1.13 -20.02 7.29
N LEU A 41 1.01 -19.12 6.30
CA LEU A 41 1.48 -17.74 6.41
C LEU A 41 0.47 -16.88 7.20
N THR A 42 0.96 -16.22 8.23
CA THR A 42 0.20 -15.25 9.04
C THR A 42 0.29 -13.82 8.49
N THR A 43 1.22 -13.56 7.57
CA THR A 43 1.39 -12.27 6.88
C THR A 43 1.66 -12.49 5.39
N ASP A 44 1.68 -11.39 4.62
CA ASP A 44 2.03 -11.41 3.19
C ASP A 44 3.53 -11.19 2.95
N ALA A 45 4.32 -11.06 4.02
CA ALA A 45 5.76 -10.88 3.95
C ALA A 45 6.43 -12.17 3.45
N LEU A 46 7.27 -12.03 2.43
CA LEU A 46 8.03 -13.14 1.85
C LEU A 46 9.52 -12.92 2.05
N THR A 47 10.23 -13.97 2.44
CA THR A 47 11.69 -13.97 2.55
C THR A 47 12.29 -14.58 1.30
N ILE A 48 13.34 -13.97 0.73
CA ILE A 48 14.06 -14.54 -0.42
C ILE A 48 14.59 -15.93 -0.04
N GLY A 49 14.38 -16.91 -0.92
CA GLY A 49 14.74 -18.32 -0.67
C GLY A 49 13.66 -19.12 0.09
N GLN A 50 12.59 -18.47 0.57
CA GLN A 50 11.46 -19.15 1.19
C GLN A 50 10.78 -20.09 0.19
N LYS A 51 10.49 -21.32 0.64
CA LYS A 51 9.77 -22.32 -0.16
C LYS A 51 8.27 -22.17 0.06
N LEU A 52 7.51 -22.05 -1.03
CA LEU A 52 6.06 -22.01 -1.03
C LEU A 52 5.49 -23.19 -1.83
N ILE A 53 4.49 -23.86 -1.27
CA ILE A 53 3.66 -24.86 -1.94
C ILE A 53 2.51 -24.13 -2.62
N ILE A 54 2.44 -24.24 -3.95
CA ILE A 54 1.42 -23.58 -4.77
C ILE A 54 0.58 -24.65 -5.45
N TYR A 55 -0.71 -24.71 -5.13
CA TYR A 55 -1.65 -25.58 -5.85
C TYR A 55 -2.16 -24.87 -7.10
N THR A 56 -1.95 -25.52 -8.23
CA THR A 56 -2.46 -25.08 -9.54
C THR A 56 -3.71 -25.87 -9.87
N GLU A 57 -4.77 -25.15 -10.26
CA GLU A 57 -5.90 -25.80 -10.90
C GLU A 57 -5.54 -26.08 -12.36
N LYS A 58 -5.76 -27.32 -12.82
CA LYS A 58 -5.64 -27.65 -14.25
C LYS A 58 -6.74 -26.92 -15.00
N LYS A 59 -6.45 -25.71 -15.50
CA LYS A 59 -7.32 -25.05 -16.48
C LYS A 59 -7.34 -25.91 -17.74
N GLN A 60 -8.44 -26.60 -17.98
CA GLN A 60 -8.79 -27.03 -19.34
C GLN A 60 -8.83 -25.78 -20.21
N THR A 61 -8.01 -25.78 -21.25
CA THR A 61 -7.86 -24.67 -22.19
C THR A 61 -9.14 -24.49 -22.99
N ASN A 62 -9.93 -23.47 -22.67
CA ASN A 62 -10.84 -22.87 -23.63
C ASN A 62 -10.47 -21.39 -23.78
N LYS A 63 -9.92 -21.09 -24.96
CA LYS A 63 -9.52 -19.78 -25.45
C LYS A 63 -10.72 -18.82 -25.44
N LYS A 64 -10.70 -17.80 -24.60
CA LYS A 64 -11.47 -16.55 -24.78
C LYS A 64 -10.65 -15.33 -24.34
N GLU A 65 -10.74 -14.32 -25.18
CA GLU A 65 -10.12 -13.00 -25.14
C GLU A 65 -10.46 -12.15 -23.90
N PRO A 66 -9.66 -11.09 -23.65
CA PRO A 66 -9.71 -10.29 -22.44
C PRO A 66 -10.94 -9.35 -22.44
N GLY A 67 -11.68 -9.36 -21.33
CA GLY A 67 -12.76 -8.39 -21.10
C GLY A 67 -14.09 -9.03 -20.71
N LYS A 68 -14.21 -9.46 -19.45
CA LYS A 68 -15.44 -9.42 -18.62
C LYS A 68 -15.17 -10.16 -17.31
N ILE A 69 -15.41 -9.50 -16.18
CA ILE A 69 -15.54 -10.15 -14.87
C ILE A 69 -17.03 -10.49 -14.70
N PRO A 70 -17.44 -11.77 -14.69
CA PRO A 70 -18.81 -12.15 -14.35
C PRO A 70 -18.98 -12.11 -12.83
N GLY A 71 -19.95 -11.31 -12.36
CA GLY A 71 -20.29 -11.20 -10.95
C GLY A 71 -20.80 -12.52 -10.37
N GLN A 72 -20.52 -12.76 -9.08
CA GLN A 72 -21.20 -13.79 -8.31
C GLN A 72 -21.65 -13.29 -6.94
N LYS A 73 -22.86 -13.75 -6.62
CA LYS A 73 -23.75 -13.35 -5.54
C LYS A 73 -23.19 -13.75 -4.17
N ILE A 74 -23.24 -12.81 -3.24
CA ILE A 74 -23.16 -13.06 -1.80
C ILE A 74 -24.42 -13.78 -1.34
N ASN A 75 -24.28 -14.80 -0.49
CA ASN A 75 -25.35 -15.18 0.44
C ASN A 75 -24.85 -16.00 1.65
N GLN A 76 -25.07 -15.39 2.83
CA GLN A 76 -25.33 -15.96 4.17
C GLN A 76 -24.21 -16.00 5.25
N LYS A 77 -24.22 -14.91 6.05
CA LYS A 77 -24.47 -14.74 7.51
C LYS A 77 -23.55 -15.41 8.57
N PRO A 78 -23.14 -14.69 9.66
CA PRO A 78 -21.99 -15.02 10.51
C PRO A 78 -22.34 -15.68 11.86
N LYS A 79 -21.34 -16.26 12.56
CA LYS A 79 -21.39 -16.53 14.01
C LYS A 79 -20.06 -16.19 14.73
N LYS A 80 -20.24 -15.39 15.80
CA LYS A 80 -19.34 -14.80 16.82
C LYS A 80 -18.49 -15.84 17.59
N ALA A 81 -17.37 -15.52 18.24
CA ALA A 81 -17.16 -14.59 19.38
C ALA A 81 -15.64 -14.35 19.61
N SER A 82 -15.11 -13.35 20.34
CA SER A 82 -15.57 -12.05 20.89
C SER A 82 -14.36 -11.45 21.63
N SER A 83 -14.02 -10.17 21.39
CA SER A 83 -13.88 -9.19 22.47
C SER A 83 -14.00 -7.77 21.91
N ASN A 84 -14.85 -7.01 22.60
CA ASN A 84 -15.52 -5.78 22.22
C ASN A 84 -14.59 -4.56 22.09
N ASN A 85 -14.90 -3.67 21.13
CA ASN A 85 -15.59 -2.40 21.42
C ASN A 85 -16.34 -1.91 20.17
N ASN A 86 -17.66 -1.75 20.31
CA ASN A 86 -18.52 -1.07 19.34
C ASN A 86 -18.63 0.39 19.76
N ILE A 87 -18.30 1.33 18.87
CA ILE A 87 -19.04 2.59 18.77
C ILE A 87 -19.26 2.83 17.27
N GLY A 88 -20.53 2.73 16.88
CA GLY A 88 -20.97 3.06 15.53
C GLY A 88 -21.06 4.57 15.36
N ASN A 89 -20.77 5.01 14.15
CA ASN A 89 -20.95 6.38 13.72
C ASN A 89 -22.46 6.62 13.53
N ASN A 90 -23.12 7.09 14.59
CA ASN A 90 -24.32 7.89 14.47
C ASN A 90 -23.98 9.30 15.00
N GLU A 91 -24.06 10.28 14.12
CA GLU A 91 -23.73 11.70 14.36
C GLU A 91 -24.50 12.36 15.53
N GLU A 92 -25.44 11.66 16.19
CA GLU A 92 -26.11 12.13 17.41
C GLU A 92 -25.48 11.62 18.74
N SER A 93 -24.50 10.72 18.72
CA SER A 93 -23.89 10.19 19.95
C SER A 93 -22.69 10.99 20.49
N LEU A 94 -22.04 11.82 19.66
CA LEU A 94 -20.88 12.63 20.08
C LEU A 94 -21.28 13.83 20.95
N ALA A 95 -22.45 14.42 20.69
CA ALA A 95 -23.00 15.53 21.51
C ALA A 95 -23.49 15.09 22.90
N LEU A 96 -23.83 13.81 23.07
CA LEU A 96 -24.28 13.24 24.36
C LEU A 96 -23.11 12.80 25.25
N LEU A 97 -21.97 12.45 24.67
CA LEU A 97 -20.74 12.09 25.38
C LEU A 97 -20.00 13.33 25.93
N ALA A 98 -20.01 14.43 25.19
CA ALA A 98 -19.42 15.71 25.63
C ALA A 98 -20.19 16.36 26.81
N LYS A 99 -21.48 16.02 27.01
CA LYS A 99 -22.29 16.54 28.14
C LYS A 99 -22.05 15.81 29.46
N LYS A 100 -21.28 14.72 29.48
CA LYS A 100 -21.03 13.92 30.70
C LYS A 100 -19.58 13.99 31.22
N SER A 101 -18.66 14.51 30.43
CA SER A 101 -17.31 14.84 30.87
C SER A 101 -17.11 16.34 30.79
N ASN A 102 -16.90 17.01 31.93
CA ASN A 102 -16.40 18.39 32.02
C ASN A 102 -14.97 18.47 31.43
N ILE A 103 -14.83 18.21 30.15
CA ILE A 103 -13.61 18.42 29.38
C ILE A 103 -13.97 19.52 28.40
N SER A 104 -13.41 20.70 28.64
CA SER A 104 -13.50 21.83 27.72
C SER A 104 -12.92 21.40 26.39
N VAL A 105 -13.79 21.02 25.45
CA VAL A 105 -13.44 20.79 24.04
C VAL A 105 -13.30 22.17 23.40
N GLU A 106 -12.29 22.91 23.83
CA GLU A 106 -11.82 24.09 23.12
C GLU A 106 -10.53 23.69 22.40
N LYS A 107 -10.64 23.68 21.07
CA LYS A 107 -9.58 23.50 20.06
C LYS A 107 -9.35 22.07 19.55
N VAL A 108 -10.38 21.49 18.94
CA VAL A 108 -10.16 20.70 17.72
C VAL A 108 -10.46 21.63 16.54
N SER A 109 -9.46 22.44 16.20
CA SER A 109 -9.47 23.22 14.97
C SER A 109 -9.34 22.21 13.84
N SER A 110 -10.37 22.09 13.00
CA SER A 110 -10.30 21.41 11.72
C SER A 110 -9.13 22.00 10.91
N THR A 111 -7.97 21.37 10.96
CA THR A 111 -6.88 21.67 10.05
C THR A 111 -7.38 21.31 8.65
N GLN A 112 -7.27 22.26 7.71
CA GLN A 112 -7.58 22.01 6.32
C GLN A 112 -6.59 20.97 5.82
N SER A 113 -7.05 19.73 5.60
CA SER A 113 -6.23 18.67 5.04
C SER A 113 -5.74 19.13 3.66
N THR A 114 -4.45 19.40 3.55
CA THR A 114 -3.85 19.76 2.26
C THR A 114 -3.57 18.47 1.48
N THR A 115 -3.79 18.51 0.16
CA THR A 115 -3.58 17.35 -0.70
C THR A 115 -2.41 17.60 -1.66
N VAL A 116 -1.70 16.53 -1.99
CA VAL A 116 -0.62 16.54 -2.97
C VAL A 116 -0.89 15.50 -4.05
N MET A 117 -0.64 15.87 -5.30
CA MET A 117 -0.76 14.95 -6.43
C MET A 117 0.50 14.09 -6.54
N TYR A 118 0.33 12.79 -6.44
CA TYR A 118 1.37 11.79 -6.62
C TYR A 118 1.06 10.94 -7.86
N GLN A 119 2.04 10.77 -8.75
CA GLN A 119 1.87 9.86 -9.88
C GLN A 119 2.32 8.46 -9.48
N ILE A 120 1.38 7.50 -9.50
CA ILE A 120 1.62 6.10 -9.15
C ILE A 120 2.72 5.51 -10.03
N LYS A 121 3.76 4.97 -9.40
CA LYS A 121 4.92 4.35 -10.04
C LYS A 121 4.78 2.83 -10.06
N ALA A 122 5.61 2.17 -10.87
CA ALA A 122 5.65 0.72 -10.89
C ALA A 122 6.08 0.18 -9.52
N GLY A 123 5.35 -0.81 -9.01
CA GLY A 123 5.57 -1.37 -7.67
C GLY A 123 4.65 -0.77 -6.59
N ASP A 124 3.96 0.34 -6.87
CA ASP A 124 3.03 0.93 -5.92
C ASP A 124 1.75 0.09 -5.75
N THR A 125 1.28 0.04 -4.51
CA THR A 125 -0.05 -0.41 -4.11
C THR A 125 -0.67 0.67 -3.21
N LEU A 126 -1.99 0.72 -3.05
CA LEU A 126 -2.55 1.69 -2.10
C LEU A 126 -2.08 1.43 -0.66
N TYR A 127 -1.79 0.17 -0.30
CA TYR A 127 -1.21 -0.17 1.01
C TYR A 127 0.19 0.41 1.20
N SER A 128 1.08 0.19 0.23
CA SER A 128 2.45 0.73 0.32
C SER A 128 2.48 2.25 0.25
N LEU A 129 1.54 2.86 -0.46
CA LEU A 129 1.41 4.31 -0.53
C LEU A 129 0.84 4.88 0.77
N ALA A 130 -0.15 4.21 1.37
CA ALA A 130 -0.71 4.59 2.66
C ALA A 130 0.38 4.61 3.74
N GLU A 131 1.14 3.53 3.84
CA GLU A 131 2.28 3.43 4.78
C GLU A 131 3.31 4.54 4.53
N ARG A 132 3.79 4.66 3.28
CA ARG A 132 4.85 5.60 2.91
C ARG A 132 4.44 7.06 3.12
N PHE A 133 3.16 7.39 2.97
CA PHE A 133 2.65 8.75 3.15
C PHE A 133 1.97 8.97 4.50
N ASP A 134 2.08 8.02 5.42
CA ASP A 134 1.52 8.10 6.78
C ASP A 134 0.01 8.43 6.79
N THR A 135 -0.75 7.65 6.03
CA THR A 135 -2.21 7.77 5.88
C THR A 135 -2.85 6.39 5.85
N GLU A 136 -4.19 6.31 5.84
CA GLU A 136 -4.91 5.06 5.72
C GLU A 136 -5.28 4.75 4.26
N VAL A 137 -5.32 3.46 3.92
CA VAL A 137 -5.85 3.01 2.61
C VAL A 137 -7.30 3.47 2.41
N SER A 138 -8.12 3.43 3.47
CA SER A 138 -9.49 3.93 3.49
C SER A 138 -9.54 5.40 3.07
N GLU A 139 -8.68 6.22 3.64
CA GLU A 139 -8.62 7.65 3.39
C GLU A 139 -8.17 7.95 1.96
N LEU A 140 -7.11 7.28 1.49
CA LEU A 140 -6.69 7.36 0.08
C LEU A 140 -7.82 6.97 -0.87
N MET A 141 -8.57 5.91 -0.55
CA MET A 141 -9.70 5.48 -1.37
C MET A 141 -10.83 6.51 -1.38
N THR A 142 -11.22 7.04 -0.22
CA THR A 142 -12.30 8.04 -0.13
C THR A 142 -11.92 9.33 -0.82
N LEU A 143 -10.68 9.79 -0.65
CA LEU A 143 -10.17 11.01 -1.26
C LEU A 143 -10.13 10.92 -2.79
N ASN A 144 -9.84 9.73 -3.32
CA ASN A 144 -9.71 9.49 -4.75
C ASN A 144 -10.92 8.80 -5.38
N GLU A 145 -12.06 8.75 -4.67
CA GLU A 145 -13.31 8.13 -5.13
C GLU A 145 -13.14 6.66 -5.59
N LEU A 146 -12.18 5.94 -5.00
CA LEU A 146 -11.85 4.57 -5.37
C LEU A 146 -12.79 3.59 -4.67
N LYS A 147 -13.48 2.76 -5.46
CA LYS A 147 -14.32 1.67 -4.95
C LYS A 147 -13.53 0.48 -4.41
N TYR A 148 -12.33 0.26 -4.94
CA TYR A 148 -11.46 -0.87 -4.60
C TYR A 148 -10.03 -0.35 -4.37
N PRO A 149 -9.20 -1.04 -3.55
CA PRO A 149 -7.85 -0.61 -3.24
C PRO A 149 -6.87 -0.91 -4.38
N ILE A 150 -7.15 -0.38 -5.57
CA ILE A 150 -6.34 -0.58 -6.77
C ILE A 150 -5.48 0.66 -7.05
N ALA A 151 -4.18 0.44 -7.20
CA ALA A 151 -3.24 1.44 -7.69
C ALA A 151 -2.98 1.17 -9.18
N VAL A 152 -3.24 2.17 -10.02
CA VAL A 152 -3.01 2.09 -11.47
C VAL A 152 -1.75 2.86 -11.81
N ILE A 153 -0.73 2.17 -12.32
CA ILE A 153 0.55 2.78 -12.69
C ILE A 153 0.33 3.94 -13.68
N GLY A 154 0.97 5.07 -13.43
CA GLY A 154 0.88 6.30 -14.20
C GLY A 154 -0.33 7.18 -13.86
N ALA A 155 -1.30 6.68 -13.09
CA ALA A 155 -2.42 7.51 -12.64
C ALA A 155 -1.97 8.51 -11.57
N ASN A 156 -2.62 9.67 -11.55
CA ASN A 156 -2.41 10.65 -10.49
C ASN A 156 -3.34 10.33 -9.32
N LEU A 157 -2.78 10.26 -8.13
CA LEU A 157 -3.44 9.96 -6.87
C LEU A 157 -3.28 11.18 -5.96
N GLN A 158 -4.38 11.68 -5.40
CA GLN A 158 -4.36 12.64 -4.31
C GLN A 158 -3.92 11.92 -3.03
N ILE A 159 -2.93 12.48 -2.37
CA ILE A 159 -2.43 12.02 -1.08
C ILE A 159 -2.75 13.12 -0.06
N PRO A 160 -3.41 12.80 1.07
CA PRO A 160 -3.54 13.75 2.17
C PRO A 160 -2.16 13.97 2.79
N SER A 161 -1.73 15.21 2.89
CA SER A 161 -0.45 15.54 3.53
C SER A 161 -0.48 16.99 3.99
N ASP A 162 -0.41 17.18 5.30
CA ASP A 162 -0.46 18.52 5.91
C ASP A 162 0.88 19.26 5.75
N HIS A 163 1.97 18.53 5.48
CA HIS A 163 3.33 19.07 5.46
C HIS A 163 4.13 18.55 4.26
N VAL A 164 4.03 19.27 3.13
CA VAL A 164 4.85 19.03 1.93
C VAL A 164 5.90 20.12 1.80
N LYS A 165 7.15 19.70 1.62
CA LYS A 165 8.30 20.58 1.34
C LYS A 165 8.67 20.50 -0.13
N ARG A 166 9.16 21.64 -0.65
CA ARG A 166 9.70 21.75 -2.00
C ARG A 166 11.02 22.48 -1.95
N ASN A 167 12.11 21.79 -2.28
CA ASN A 167 13.47 22.34 -2.20
C ASN A 167 14.29 21.92 -3.41
N GLN A 168 15.24 22.77 -3.82
CA GLN A 168 16.31 22.34 -4.71
C GLN A 168 17.29 21.46 -3.94
N GLY A 169 17.83 20.44 -4.60
CA GLY A 169 18.80 19.52 -4.03
C GLY A 169 19.56 18.75 -5.10
N ILE A 170 20.40 17.83 -4.65
CA ILE A 170 21.16 16.91 -5.50
C ILE A 170 20.76 15.48 -5.14
N ILE A 171 20.51 14.65 -6.14
CA ILE A 171 20.33 13.20 -5.92
C ILE A 171 21.71 12.61 -5.63
N VAL A 172 21.86 11.97 -4.48
CA VAL A 172 23.12 11.30 -4.11
C VAL A 172 23.09 9.84 -4.56
N GLY A 173 21.95 9.16 -4.45
CA GLY A 173 21.79 7.81 -4.97
C GLY A 173 20.82 6.95 -4.16
N ALA A 174 20.84 5.65 -4.39
CA ALA A 174 20.01 4.70 -3.65
C ALA A 174 20.69 4.32 -2.31
N ILE A 175 19.92 4.33 -1.21
CA ILE A 175 20.37 3.81 0.09
C ILE A 175 20.05 2.32 0.19
N ASP A 176 18.82 1.97 -0.15
CA ASP A 176 18.27 0.61 -0.15
C ASP A 176 17.18 0.51 -1.21
N ASN A 177 16.37 -0.55 -1.22
CA ASN A 177 15.32 -0.76 -2.22
C ASN A 177 14.09 0.16 -2.07
N THR A 178 14.03 0.94 -1.00
CA THR A 178 12.89 1.77 -0.57
C THR A 178 13.28 3.21 -0.28
N SER A 179 14.57 3.54 -0.29
CA SER A 179 15.07 4.85 0.12
C SER A 179 16.17 5.34 -0.80
N ILE A 180 16.19 6.65 -1.01
CA ILE A 180 17.28 7.37 -1.67
C ILE A 180 17.91 8.37 -0.72
N GLU A 181 19.15 8.73 -1.00
CA GLU A 181 19.85 9.84 -0.35
C GLU A 181 19.82 11.06 -1.26
N VAL A 182 19.57 12.23 -0.68
CA VAL A 182 19.60 13.53 -1.33
C VAL A 182 20.38 14.52 -0.50
N LEU A 183 21.01 15.49 -1.15
CA LEU A 183 21.65 16.62 -0.51
C LEU A 183 20.77 17.87 -0.66
N ILE A 184 20.21 18.36 0.45
CA ILE A 184 19.35 19.54 0.47
C ILE A 184 19.96 20.56 1.43
N ASN A 185 20.25 21.78 0.94
CA ASN A 185 20.89 22.85 1.71
C ASN A 185 22.21 22.42 2.41
N GLY A 186 22.98 21.53 1.79
CA GLY A 186 24.23 21.01 2.35
C GLY A 186 24.06 19.88 3.39
N THR A 187 22.83 19.43 3.65
CA THR A 187 22.53 18.34 4.58
C THR A 187 22.06 17.11 3.82
N HIS A 188 22.66 15.95 4.12
CA HIS A 188 22.23 14.66 3.61
C HIS A 188 20.90 14.26 4.26
N GLN A 189 19.93 13.87 3.44
CA GLN A 189 18.60 13.44 3.88
C GLN A 189 18.20 12.17 3.14
N ALA A 190 17.67 11.19 3.89
CA ALA A 190 17.06 10.01 3.31
C ALA A 190 15.59 10.29 3.00
N LEU A 191 15.15 9.99 1.78
CA LEU A 191 13.75 10.07 1.36
C LEU A 191 13.24 8.69 0.94
N GLU A 192 12.06 8.32 1.42
CA GLU A 192 11.40 7.08 0.99
C GLU A 192 10.86 7.21 -0.44
N VAL A 193 11.05 6.16 -1.21
CA VAL A 193 10.61 5.97 -2.60
C VAL A 193 9.77 4.71 -2.74
N SER A 194 9.09 4.56 -3.87
CA SER A 194 8.36 3.32 -4.18
C SER A 194 9.29 2.11 -4.13
N TYR A 195 8.81 1.00 -3.60
CA TYR A 195 9.60 -0.22 -3.51
C TYR A 195 10.17 -0.64 -4.87
N GLY A 196 11.49 -0.83 -4.94
CA GLY A 196 12.22 -1.21 -6.15
C GLY A 196 12.45 -0.07 -7.14
N SER A 197 12.05 1.16 -6.81
CA SER A 197 12.29 2.34 -7.67
C SER A 197 13.59 3.08 -7.33
N SER A 198 14.17 2.85 -6.15
CA SER A 198 15.39 3.52 -5.70
C SER A 198 16.56 3.33 -6.65
N HIS A 199 16.72 2.15 -7.24
CA HIS A 199 17.82 1.85 -8.18
C HIS A 199 17.83 2.76 -9.41
N ASN A 200 16.69 3.34 -9.80
CA ASN A 200 16.64 4.31 -10.90
C ASN A 200 17.42 5.59 -10.55
N TYR A 201 17.42 5.99 -9.28
CA TYR A 201 18.10 7.19 -8.79
C TYR A 201 19.62 7.00 -8.67
N GLN A 202 20.13 5.77 -8.76
CA GLN A 202 21.57 5.53 -8.88
C GLN A 202 22.13 6.08 -10.20
N TYR A 203 21.34 6.07 -11.27
CA TYR A 203 21.73 6.64 -12.57
C TYR A 203 21.51 8.16 -12.63
N GLU A 204 20.86 8.72 -11.62
CA GLU A 204 20.59 10.16 -11.49
C GLU A 204 21.52 10.83 -10.46
N GLU A 205 22.51 10.10 -9.93
CA GLU A 205 23.49 10.62 -8.99
C GLU A 205 24.19 11.87 -9.52
N GLY A 206 24.30 12.89 -8.67
CA GLY A 206 24.88 14.19 -8.97
C GLY A 206 23.94 15.15 -9.70
N GLN A 207 22.75 14.73 -10.15
CA GLN A 207 21.80 15.63 -10.81
C GLN A 207 21.20 16.64 -9.83
N GLN A 208 21.22 17.91 -10.23
CA GLN A 208 20.53 18.97 -9.51
C GLN A 208 19.06 18.99 -9.92
N VAL A 209 18.18 18.92 -8.93
CA VAL A 209 16.74 18.74 -9.14
C VAL A 209 15.93 19.58 -8.15
N VAL A 210 14.64 19.77 -8.45
CA VAL A 210 13.65 20.21 -7.47
C VAL A 210 12.92 19.00 -6.92
N LEU A 211 13.03 18.80 -5.61
CA LEU A 211 12.41 17.71 -4.86
C LEU A 211 11.14 18.22 -4.20
N THR A 212 10.03 17.49 -4.37
CA THR A 212 8.82 17.66 -3.58
C THR A 212 8.68 16.42 -2.69
N TYR A 213 8.53 16.59 -1.39
CA TYR A 213 8.54 15.48 -0.43
C TYR A 213 7.76 15.82 0.84
N THR A 214 7.23 14.82 1.53
CA THR A 214 6.55 15.01 2.83
C THR A 214 7.56 15.22 3.94
N THR A 215 7.18 15.78 5.08
CA THR A 215 8.09 15.96 6.21
C THR A 215 8.35 14.70 7.04
N GLY A 216 7.62 13.61 6.78
CA GLY A 216 7.57 12.44 7.67
C GLY A 216 6.86 12.74 8.99
N SER A 217 6.86 11.74 9.87
CA SER A 217 6.38 11.79 11.26
C SER A 217 7.40 11.14 12.19
N ASP A 218 7.10 11.03 13.49
CA ASP A 218 8.01 10.38 14.45
C ASP A 218 8.29 8.91 14.08
N ASP A 219 7.32 8.25 13.43
CA ASP A 219 7.39 6.84 13.06
C ASP A 219 7.71 6.60 11.57
N HIS A 220 7.63 7.63 10.72
CA HIS A 220 7.81 7.50 9.27
C HIS A 220 8.80 8.52 8.70
N ARG A 221 9.67 8.09 7.80
CA ARG A 221 10.61 8.99 7.13
C ARG A 221 9.87 9.92 6.16
N PRO A 222 10.48 11.08 5.83
CA PRO A 222 10.06 11.89 4.70
C PRO A 222 9.93 11.07 3.41
N ALA A 223 8.81 11.19 2.70
CA ALA A 223 8.55 10.46 1.46
C ALA A 223 8.60 11.35 0.23
N LEU A 224 9.31 10.90 -0.80
CA LEU A 224 9.45 11.61 -2.06
C LEU A 224 8.15 11.63 -2.86
N VAL A 225 7.55 12.80 -3.07
CA VAL A 225 6.37 12.93 -3.92
C VAL A 225 6.78 12.98 -5.40
N SER A 226 7.74 13.85 -5.74
CA SER A 226 8.17 14.04 -7.12
C SER A 226 9.56 14.65 -7.23
N VAL A 227 10.17 14.43 -8.39
CA VAL A 227 11.43 15.02 -8.81
C VAL A 227 11.19 15.78 -10.10
N THR A 228 11.64 17.03 -10.18
CA THR A 228 11.59 17.85 -11.40
C THR A 228 13.02 18.27 -11.76
N GLN A 229 13.45 18.01 -12.99
CA GLN A 229 14.74 18.46 -13.50
C GLN A 229 14.77 20.00 -13.61
N ILE A 230 15.96 20.58 -13.41
CA ILE A 230 16.24 22.01 -13.57
C ILE A 230 16.71 22.29 -14.98
#